data_AF-A0AA43FWV3-F1
#
_entry.id   AF-A0AA43FWV3-F1
#
_cell.length_a   1.000
_cell.length_b   1.000
_cell.length_c   1.000
_cell.angle_alpha   90.00
_cell.angle_beta   90.00
_cell.angle_gamma   90.00
#
_symmetry.space_group_name_H-M   'P 1'
#
loop_
_entity.id
_entity.type
_entity.pdbx_description
1 polymer ?
#
loop_
_entity_poly.entity_id
_entity_poly.type
_entity_poly.pdbx_seq_one_letter_code
_entity_poly.pdbx_strand_id
1 'polypeptide(L)'
;MIVVSILAAFGLDTWWDTQVEIRRVRAQLETLHTEFNTTREELSGLLVRLESLRTAVAAILPLVGPDTDVVPTDSINYLIDRSFRLGTVELKTGSVQALLASGDLVSIENPLLKALIAGWPAEVSDLRAQTRLMEANRELIIDDLHDRLPTLDVTHHTGQMDRYPRSSFSVSAEGFQRDMRMEGLFANRGMMVEDTDQIVAALHQLASHALQLLQAELDE
;
A
#
# COMPACT_ATOMS: atom_id res chain seq x y z
N MET A 1 -52.15 33.62 21.83
CA MET A 1 -51.39 32.41 22.20
C MET A 1 -50.93 31.57 21.01
N ILE A 2 -51.59 31.60 19.84
CA ILE A 2 -51.24 30.80 18.66
C ILE A 2 -49.81 31.04 18.13
N VAL A 3 -49.32 32.29 18.17
CA VAL A 3 -47.96 32.63 17.70
C VAL A 3 -46.86 32.01 18.59
N VAL A 4 -47.08 31.95 19.91
CA VAL A 4 -46.10 31.37 20.86
C VAL A 4 -45.99 29.86 20.67
N SER A 5 -47.12 29.18 20.41
CA SER A 5 -47.13 27.73 20.12
C SER A 5 -46.49 27.37 18.77
N ILE A 6 -46.64 28.23 17.75
CA ILE A 6 -46.00 28.01 16.45
C ILE A 6 -44.48 28.21 16.55
N LEU A 7 -44.02 29.26 17.25
CA LEU A 7 -42.59 29.49 17.47
C LEU A 7 -41.94 28.37 18.32
N ALA A 8 -42.66 27.86 19.32
CA ALA A 8 -42.20 26.71 20.10
C ALA A 8 -42.09 25.43 19.25
N ALA A 9 -43.01 25.20 18.32
CA ALA A 9 -42.96 24.06 17.40
C ALA A 9 -41.75 24.15 16.46
N PHE A 10 -41.49 25.31 15.84
CA PHE A 10 -40.29 25.51 15.00
C PHE A 10 -38.98 25.41 15.81
N GLY A 11 -38.98 25.88 17.06
CA GLY A 11 -37.83 25.73 17.95
C GLY A 11 -37.50 24.27 18.29
N LEU A 12 -38.53 23.42 18.47
CA LEU A 12 -38.34 21.99 18.71
C LEU A 12 -37.91 21.25 17.44
N ASP A 13 -38.46 21.62 16.29
CA ASP A 13 -38.14 21.02 14.99
C ASP A 13 -36.67 21.29 14.63
N THR A 14 -36.25 22.54 14.73
CA THR A 14 -34.84 22.95 14.49
C THR A 14 -33.86 22.31 15.46
N TRP A 15 -34.24 22.16 16.75
CA TRP A 15 -33.41 21.45 17.72
C TRP A 15 -33.27 19.97 17.39
N TRP A 16 -34.37 19.30 17.02
CA TRP A 16 -34.34 17.90 16.63
C TRP A 16 -33.49 17.65 15.40
N ASP A 17 -33.65 18.48 14.36
CA ASP A 17 -32.84 18.42 13.14
C ASP A 17 -31.34 18.58 13.45
N THR A 18 -30.99 19.51 14.34
CA THR A 18 -29.61 19.71 14.79
C THR A 18 -29.05 18.46 15.47
N GLN A 19 -29.84 17.81 16.33
CA GLN A 19 -29.42 16.57 17.02
C GLN A 19 -29.25 15.39 16.06
N VAL A 20 -30.12 15.28 15.06
CA VAL A 20 -29.99 14.25 14.00
C VAL A 20 -28.72 14.48 13.19
N GLU A 21 -28.44 15.72 12.82
CA GLU A 21 -27.26 16.08 12.05
C GLU A 21 -25.96 15.81 12.82
N ILE A 22 -25.88 16.20 14.10
CA ILE A 22 -24.73 15.90 14.96
C ILE A 22 -24.47 14.38 15.02
N ARG A 23 -25.51 13.57 15.22
CA ARG A 23 -25.35 12.10 15.26
C ARG A 23 -24.88 11.54 13.92
N ARG A 24 -25.39 12.08 12.82
CA ARG A 24 -25.01 11.67 11.46
C ARG A 24 -23.53 11.97 11.19
N VAL A 25 -23.08 13.19 11.48
CA VAL A 25 -21.68 13.61 11.33
C VAL A 25 -20.78 12.75 12.21
N ARG A 26 -21.14 12.56 13.49
CA ARG A 26 -20.37 11.71 14.41
C ARG A 26 -20.21 10.28 13.88
N ALA A 27 -21.28 9.66 13.38
CA ALA A 27 -21.21 8.31 12.80
C ALA A 27 -20.30 8.25 11.56
N GLN A 28 -20.29 9.31 10.73
CA GLN A 28 -19.38 9.40 9.59
C GLN A 28 -17.91 9.53 10.04
N LEU A 29 -17.63 10.36 11.05
CA LEU A 29 -16.30 10.51 11.64
C LEU A 29 -15.79 9.21 12.27
N GLU A 30 -16.64 8.46 12.99
CA GLU A 30 -16.30 7.14 13.55
C GLU A 30 -15.95 6.12 12.45
N THR A 31 -16.70 6.16 11.34
CA THR A 31 -16.45 5.28 10.19
C THR A 31 -15.11 5.64 9.53
N LEU A 32 -14.83 6.93 9.32
CA LEU A 32 -13.53 7.40 8.81
C LEU A 32 -12.39 7.01 9.73
N HIS A 33 -12.55 7.18 11.05
CA HIS A 33 -11.55 6.79 12.03
C HIS A 33 -11.21 5.31 11.93
N THR A 34 -12.23 4.45 11.78
CA THR A 34 -12.03 3.01 11.58
C THR A 34 -11.29 2.69 10.28
N GLU A 35 -11.66 3.35 9.17
CA GLU A 35 -11.01 3.18 7.86
C GLU A 35 -9.55 3.63 7.90
N PHE A 36 -9.24 4.80 8.46
CA PHE A 36 -7.87 5.30 8.59
C PHE A 36 -7.02 4.44 9.54
N ASN A 37 -7.60 3.89 10.61
CA ASN A 37 -6.86 3.01 11.50
C ASN A 37 -6.47 1.71 10.80
N THR A 38 -7.42 1.11 10.07
CA THR A 38 -7.15 -0.09 9.26
C THR A 38 -6.09 0.21 8.20
N THR A 39 -6.21 1.35 7.52
CA THR A 39 -5.24 1.76 6.48
C THR A 39 -3.84 1.94 7.06
N ARG A 40 -3.71 2.55 8.24
CA ARG A 40 -2.42 2.71 8.92
C ARG A 40 -1.76 1.37 9.24
N GLU A 41 -2.54 0.39 9.68
CA GLU A 41 -2.07 -0.98 9.96
C GLU A 41 -1.62 -1.69 8.66
N GLU A 42 -2.40 -1.57 7.59
CA GLU A 42 -2.04 -2.08 6.25
C GLU A 42 -0.73 -1.46 5.73
N LEU A 43 -0.57 -0.14 5.88
CA LEU A 43 0.64 0.60 5.50
C LEU A 43 1.86 0.17 6.33
N SER A 44 1.69 -0.07 7.64
CA SER A 44 2.75 -0.61 8.50
C SER A 44 3.22 -1.99 7.99
N GLY A 45 2.27 -2.86 7.63
CA GLY A 45 2.58 -4.16 7.05
C GLY A 45 3.24 -4.07 5.66
N LEU A 46 2.98 -3.01 4.89
CA LEU A 46 3.66 -2.75 3.63
C LEU A 46 5.11 -2.32 3.83
N LEU A 47 5.41 -1.45 4.79
CA LEU A 47 6.79 -1.05 5.12
C LEU A 47 7.66 -2.26 5.48
N VAL A 48 7.14 -3.20 6.28
CA VAL A 48 7.86 -4.44 6.63
C VAL A 48 8.15 -5.30 5.39
N ARG A 49 7.21 -5.39 4.44
CA ARG A 49 7.40 -6.12 3.19
C ARG A 49 8.41 -5.43 2.28
N LEU A 50 8.36 -4.11 2.16
CA LEU A 50 9.32 -3.29 1.42
C LEU A 50 10.73 -3.46 1.96
N GLU A 51 10.91 -3.53 3.27
CA GLU A 51 12.23 -3.79 3.87
C GLU A 51 12.76 -5.19 3.51
N SER A 52 11.91 -6.21 3.54
CA SER A 52 12.29 -7.55 3.09
C SER A 52 12.70 -7.57 1.61
N LEU A 53 11.97 -6.85 0.77
CA LEU A 53 12.26 -6.69 -0.66
C LEU A 53 13.60 -5.96 -0.88
N ARG A 54 13.79 -4.83 -0.20
CA ARG A 54 15.03 -4.04 -0.20
C ARG A 54 16.23 -4.89 0.15
N THR A 55 16.14 -5.64 1.26
CA THR A 55 17.20 -6.55 1.70
C THR A 55 17.52 -7.61 0.63
N ALA A 56 16.51 -8.20 0.00
CA ALA A 56 16.71 -9.21 -1.04
C ALA A 56 17.38 -8.61 -2.29
N VAL A 57 16.91 -7.46 -2.77
CA VAL A 57 17.50 -6.77 -3.93
C VAL A 57 18.94 -6.34 -3.65
N ALA A 58 19.20 -5.77 -2.48
CA ALA A 58 20.55 -5.37 -2.05
C ALA A 58 21.50 -6.58 -1.94
N ALA A 59 20.99 -7.77 -1.65
CA ALA A 59 21.77 -9.01 -1.64
C ALA A 59 21.98 -9.59 -3.05
N ILE A 60 21.08 -9.35 -4.01
CA ILE A 60 21.21 -9.83 -5.40
C ILE A 60 22.24 -9.01 -6.16
N LEU A 61 22.20 -7.68 -6.04
CA LEU A 61 23.01 -6.77 -6.87
C LEU A 61 24.53 -7.08 -6.82
N PRO A 62 25.16 -7.37 -5.67
CA PRO A 62 26.57 -7.73 -5.61
C PRO A 62 26.92 -9.08 -6.25
N LEU A 63 25.92 -9.93 -6.51
CA LEU A 63 26.12 -11.25 -7.10
C LEU A 63 26.10 -11.20 -8.64
N VAL A 64 25.65 -10.09 -9.23
CA VAL A 64 25.58 -9.89 -10.68
C VAL A 64 26.76 -9.01 -11.13
N GLY A 65 27.43 -9.44 -12.20
CA GLY A 65 28.57 -8.74 -12.78
C GLY A 65 29.51 -9.71 -13.52
N PRO A 66 30.44 -9.19 -14.34
CA PRO A 66 31.36 -10.02 -15.14
C PRO A 66 32.38 -10.79 -14.30
N ASP A 67 32.71 -10.31 -13.09
CA ASP A 67 33.80 -10.84 -12.25
C ASP A 67 33.35 -11.38 -10.88
N THR A 68 32.04 -11.49 -10.63
CA THR A 68 31.48 -12.09 -9.40
C THR A 68 31.73 -13.59 -9.30
N ASP A 69 31.93 -14.14 -8.10
CA ASP A 69 31.99 -15.59 -7.93
C ASP A 69 30.63 -16.24 -8.24
N VAL A 70 30.65 -17.39 -8.93
CA VAL A 70 29.42 -18.14 -9.19
C VAL A 70 28.93 -18.75 -7.89
N VAL A 71 27.70 -18.40 -7.49
CA VAL A 71 27.09 -18.88 -6.26
C VAL A 71 26.14 -20.05 -6.54
N PRO A 72 25.74 -20.84 -5.52
CA PRO A 72 24.75 -21.89 -5.70
C PRO A 72 23.42 -21.35 -6.23
N THR A 73 22.83 -22.04 -7.20
CA THR A 73 21.53 -21.70 -7.82
C THR A 73 20.41 -21.55 -6.77
N ASP A 74 20.37 -22.42 -5.76
CA ASP A 74 19.39 -22.33 -4.66
C ASP A 74 19.49 -21.01 -3.87
N SER A 75 20.70 -20.43 -3.73
CA SER A 75 20.86 -19.14 -3.06
C SER A 75 20.27 -18.00 -3.88
N ILE A 76 20.44 -18.03 -5.21
CA ILE A 76 19.83 -17.07 -6.13
C ILE A 76 18.31 -17.22 -6.15
N ASN A 77 17.81 -18.45 -6.27
CA ASN A 77 16.37 -18.74 -6.25
C ASN A 77 15.68 -18.18 -5.00
N TYR A 78 16.29 -18.39 -3.82
CA TYR A 78 15.79 -17.84 -2.56
C TYR A 78 15.71 -16.30 -2.57
N LEU A 79 16.75 -15.63 -3.04
CA LEU A 79 16.79 -14.16 -3.09
C LEU A 79 15.78 -13.60 -4.09
N ILE A 80 15.67 -14.20 -5.27
CA ILE A 80 14.71 -13.80 -6.30
C ILE A 80 13.29 -13.90 -5.76
N ASP A 81 12.93 -15.03 -5.14
CA ASP A 81 11.58 -15.23 -4.59
C ASP A 81 11.22 -14.17 -3.53
N ARG A 82 12.18 -13.80 -2.67
CA ARG A 82 12.00 -12.71 -1.69
C ARG A 82 11.89 -11.33 -2.32
N SER A 83 12.42 -11.12 -3.53
CA SER A 83 12.41 -9.83 -4.25
C SER A 83 11.08 -9.52 -4.97
N PHE A 84 10.12 -10.46 -4.97
CA PHE A 84 8.87 -10.35 -5.73
C PHE A 84 7.61 -10.10 -4.90
N ARG A 85 7.69 -10.16 -3.57
CA ARG A 85 6.51 -10.29 -2.71
C ARG A 85 5.94 -8.99 -2.16
N LEU A 86 5.60 -8.06 -3.04
CA LEU A 86 4.77 -6.90 -2.67
C LEU A 86 3.30 -7.11 -3.08
N GLY A 87 3.06 -7.46 -4.34
CA GLY A 87 1.74 -7.47 -4.95
C GLY A 87 1.22 -6.05 -5.24
N THR A 88 0.03 -5.99 -5.83
CA THR A 88 -0.72 -4.73 -5.95
C THR A 88 -1.33 -4.34 -4.61
N VAL A 89 -1.27 -3.05 -4.27
CA VAL A 89 -1.86 -2.52 -3.05
C VAL A 89 -3.21 -1.89 -3.35
N GLU A 90 -4.22 -2.26 -2.57
CA GLU A 90 -5.55 -1.68 -2.62
C GLU A 90 -5.98 -1.28 -1.21
N LEU A 91 -5.84 0.02 -0.91
CA LEU A 91 -6.27 0.58 0.37
C LEU A 91 -7.79 0.86 0.35
N LYS A 92 -8.41 0.69 1.52
CA LYS A 92 -9.81 1.06 1.72
C LYS A 92 -9.97 2.58 1.61
N THR A 93 -10.96 3.00 0.82
CA THR A 93 -11.25 4.41 0.54
C THR A 93 -12.76 4.68 0.50
N GLY A 94 -13.57 3.73 0.98
CA GLY A 94 -15.03 3.76 0.81
C GLY A 94 -15.66 4.87 1.63
N SER A 95 -15.22 5.05 2.87
CA SER A 95 -15.72 6.11 3.75
C SER A 95 -15.28 7.48 3.27
N VAL A 96 -14.02 7.63 2.85
CA VAL A 96 -13.56 8.88 2.24
C VAL A 96 -14.35 9.22 0.97
N GLN A 97 -14.54 8.27 0.06
CA GLN A 97 -15.30 8.49 -1.17
C GLN A 97 -16.77 8.84 -0.88
N ALA A 98 -17.40 8.16 0.08
CA ALA A 98 -18.77 8.45 0.46
C ALA A 98 -18.93 9.88 0.99
N LEU A 99 -18.00 10.33 1.86
CA LEU A 99 -18.02 11.68 2.41
C LEU A 99 -17.79 12.75 1.34
N LEU A 100 -16.86 12.51 0.41
CA LEU A 100 -16.61 13.42 -0.71
C LEU A 100 -17.81 13.50 -1.66
N ALA A 101 -18.44 12.36 -1.96
CA ALA A 101 -19.57 12.28 -2.88
C ALA A 101 -20.85 12.90 -2.30
N SER A 102 -21.06 12.84 -0.98
CA SER A 102 -22.22 13.45 -0.33
C SER A 102 -22.09 14.97 -0.15
N GLY A 103 -20.88 15.53 -0.29
CA GLY A 103 -20.62 16.94 0.00
C GLY A 103 -20.57 17.27 1.50
N ASP A 104 -20.61 16.25 2.36
CA ASP A 104 -20.61 16.40 3.81
C ASP A 104 -19.27 16.88 4.37
N LEU A 105 -18.23 16.99 3.55
CA LEU A 105 -16.94 17.55 3.98
C LEU A 105 -17.11 18.96 4.60
N VAL A 106 -18.17 19.69 4.25
CA VAL A 106 -18.47 21.00 4.83
C VAL A 106 -18.78 20.94 6.33
N SER A 107 -19.33 19.82 6.84
CA SER A 107 -19.78 19.65 8.23
C SER A 107 -18.67 19.31 9.21
N ILE A 108 -17.51 18.86 8.73
CA ILE A 108 -16.30 18.78 9.54
C ILE A 108 -15.91 20.21 9.98
N GLU A 109 -15.39 20.44 11.18
CA GLU A 109 -15.00 21.80 11.56
C GLU A 109 -13.54 22.09 11.20
N ASN A 110 -12.65 21.14 11.49
CA ASN A 110 -11.22 21.27 11.33
C ASN A 110 -10.79 21.39 9.85
N PRO A 111 -10.22 22.54 9.44
CA PRO A 111 -9.84 22.78 8.04
C PRO A 111 -8.66 21.90 7.60
N LEU A 112 -7.78 21.49 8.51
CA LEU A 112 -6.67 20.58 8.19
C LEU A 112 -7.21 19.19 7.87
N LEU A 113 -8.17 18.69 8.66
CA LEU A 113 -8.80 17.40 8.42
C LEU A 113 -9.53 17.39 7.07
N LYS A 114 -10.26 18.48 6.74
CA LYS A 114 -10.90 18.64 5.43
C LYS A 114 -9.90 18.53 4.28
N ALA A 115 -8.80 19.27 4.36
CA ALA A 115 -7.77 19.25 3.32
C ALA A 115 -7.16 17.86 3.15
N LEU A 116 -6.90 17.16 4.27
CA LEU A 116 -6.35 15.81 4.29
C LEU A 116 -7.30 14.82 3.60
N ILE A 117 -8.58 14.82 3.96
CA ILE A 117 -9.60 13.95 3.35
C ILE A 117 -9.76 14.25 1.86
N ALA A 118 -9.75 15.54 1.47
CA ALA A 118 -9.86 15.95 0.08
C ALA A 118 -8.66 15.51 -0.77
N GLY A 119 -7.45 15.52 -0.21
CA GLY A 119 -6.21 15.08 -0.89
C GLY A 119 -6.03 13.57 -0.92
N TRP A 120 -6.60 12.84 0.04
CA TRP A 120 -6.40 11.40 0.21
C TRP A 120 -6.55 10.54 -1.05
N PRO A 121 -7.55 10.75 -1.93
CA PRO A 121 -7.69 9.94 -3.15
C PRO A 121 -6.49 10.04 -4.09
N ALA A 122 -5.83 11.20 -4.17
CA ALA A 122 -4.66 11.39 -5.02
C ALA A 122 -3.47 10.60 -4.47
N GLU A 123 -3.20 10.72 -3.17
CA GLU A 123 -2.11 10.00 -2.51
C GLU A 123 -2.26 8.47 -2.63
N VAL A 124 -3.48 7.95 -2.46
CA VAL A 124 -3.75 6.51 -2.65
C VAL A 124 -3.59 6.11 -4.12
N SER A 125 -3.99 6.96 -5.06
CA SER A 125 -3.79 6.71 -6.50
C SER A 125 -2.32 6.62 -6.87
N ASP A 126 -1.47 7.46 -6.29
CA ASP A 126 -0.03 7.46 -6.56
C ASP A 126 0.62 6.15 -6.06
N LEU A 127 0.26 5.69 -4.86
CA LEU A 127 0.70 4.37 -4.38
C LEU A 127 0.24 3.22 -5.29
N ARG A 128 -1.01 3.26 -5.77
CA ARG A 128 -1.52 2.26 -6.74
C ARG A 128 -0.74 2.27 -8.05
N ALA A 129 -0.44 3.45 -8.58
CA ALA A 129 0.35 3.60 -9.79
C ALA A 129 1.75 3.01 -9.60
N GLN A 130 2.40 3.34 -8.49
CA GLN A 130 3.74 2.87 -8.19
C GLN A 130 3.80 1.34 -8.01
N THR A 131 2.85 0.76 -7.28
CA THR A 131 2.81 -0.70 -7.09
C THR A 131 2.51 -1.47 -8.38
N ARG A 132 1.78 -0.88 -9.33
CA ARG A 132 1.63 -1.45 -10.68
C ARG A 132 2.93 -1.43 -11.48
N LEU A 133 3.74 -0.37 -11.35
CA LEU A 133 5.07 -0.32 -12.00
C LEU A 133 5.99 -1.40 -11.44
N MET A 134 5.95 -1.64 -10.13
CA MET A 134 6.69 -2.73 -9.48
C MET A 134 6.27 -4.10 -10.01
N GLU A 135 4.96 -4.35 -10.17
CA GLU A 135 4.48 -5.60 -10.76
C GLU A 135 4.88 -5.74 -12.24
N ALA A 136 4.84 -4.66 -13.02
CA ALA A 136 5.33 -4.68 -14.40
C ALA A 136 6.83 -5.01 -14.47
N ASN A 137 7.65 -4.47 -13.57
CA ASN A 137 9.07 -4.82 -13.46
C ASN A 137 9.26 -6.29 -13.04
N ARG A 138 8.44 -6.82 -12.11
CA ARG A 138 8.45 -8.24 -11.74
C ARG A 138 8.19 -9.13 -12.96
N GLU A 139 7.21 -8.81 -13.78
CA GLU A 139 6.92 -9.59 -14.99
C GLU A 139 8.09 -9.57 -15.98
N LEU A 140 8.78 -8.44 -16.15
CA LEU A 140 9.98 -8.36 -16.98
C LEU A 140 11.14 -9.22 -16.44
N ILE A 141 11.30 -9.30 -15.12
CA ILE A 141 12.29 -10.19 -14.50
C ILE A 141 11.90 -11.64 -14.75
N ILE A 142 10.65 -12.02 -14.49
CA ILE A 142 10.17 -13.40 -14.69
C ILE A 142 10.34 -13.85 -16.14
N ASP A 143 9.98 -13.00 -17.09
CA ASP A 143 10.15 -13.27 -18.52
C ASP A 143 11.61 -13.61 -18.86
N ASP A 144 12.55 -12.83 -18.36
CA ASP A 144 13.98 -13.05 -18.61
C ASP A 144 14.54 -14.25 -17.82
N LEU A 145 13.95 -14.59 -16.68
CA LEU A 145 14.32 -15.78 -15.89
C LEU A 145 13.94 -17.09 -16.57
N HIS A 146 12.89 -17.13 -17.40
CA HIS A 146 12.42 -18.38 -18.02
C HIS A 146 13.50 -19.11 -18.83
N ASP A 147 14.44 -18.37 -19.42
CA ASP A 147 15.52 -18.93 -20.24
C ASP A 147 16.78 -19.27 -19.42
N ARG A 148 16.82 -18.92 -18.13
CA ARG A 148 18.06 -18.94 -17.31
C ARG A 148 17.96 -19.76 -16.04
N LEU A 149 16.81 -19.70 -15.36
CA LEU A 149 16.57 -20.36 -14.10
C LEU A 149 15.27 -21.18 -14.15
N PRO A 150 15.17 -22.26 -13.37
CA PRO A 150 13.94 -23.03 -13.30
C PRO A 150 12.97 -22.25 -12.40
N THR A 151 12.09 -21.44 -12.99
CA THR A 151 11.15 -20.58 -12.23
C THR A 151 10.28 -21.36 -11.24
N LEU A 152 10.06 -22.65 -11.50
CA LEU A 152 9.45 -23.57 -10.55
C LEU A 152 10.21 -23.56 -9.21
N ASP A 153 11.53 -23.76 -9.23
CA ASP A 153 12.35 -23.85 -8.01
C ASP A 153 12.50 -22.49 -7.29
N VAL A 154 12.46 -21.37 -8.03
CA VAL A 154 12.38 -20.03 -7.44
C VAL A 154 11.17 -19.95 -6.50
N THR A 155 9.99 -20.38 -6.96
CA THR A 155 8.73 -20.24 -6.19
C THR A 155 8.58 -21.20 -5.00
N HIS A 156 9.49 -22.17 -4.83
CA HIS A 156 9.47 -23.14 -3.72
C HIS A 156 9.90 -22.57 -2.37
N HIS A 157 10.59 -21.43 -2.32
CA HIS A 157 11.20 -20.96 -1.07
C HIS A 157 10.22 -20.30 -0.10
N THR A 158 9.25 -19.53 -0.59
CA THR A 158 8.31 -18.82 0.28
C THR A 158 6.85 -18.97 -0.17
N GLY A 159 6.58 -19.79 -1.19
CA GLY A 159 5.23 -20.10 -1.69
C GLY A 159 4.66 -21.42 -1.14
N GLN A 160 3.36 -21.66 -1.34
CA GLN A 160 2.74 -22.97 -1.08
C GLN A 160 2.96 -23.92 -2.26
N MET A 161 4.22 -24.12 -2.64
CA MET A 161 4.59 -24.90 -3.83
C MET A 161 4.99 -26.34 -3.51
N ASP A 162 4.96 -26.75 -2.24
CA ASP A 162 5.31 -28.12 -1.80
C ASP A 162 4.51 -29.24 -2.50
N ARG A 163 3.33 -28.92 -3.04
CA ARG A 163 2.49 -29.86 -3.79
C ARG A 163 2.94 -30.08 -5.24
N TYR A 164 3.84 -29.26 -5.76
CA TYR A 164 4.38 -29.36 -7.12
C TYR A 164 5.78 -29.98 -7.09
N PRO A 165 6.19 -30.71 -8.13
CA PRO A 165 7.55 -31.23 -8.21
C PRO A 165 8.56 -30.07 -8.26
N ARG A 166 9.82 -30.36 -7.93
CA ARG A 166 10.94 -29.49 -8.30
C ARG A 166 11.26 -29.65 -9.79
N SER A 167 11.95 -28.66 -10.34
CA SER A 167 12.44 -28.75 -11.70
C SER A 167 13.38 -29.95 -11.87
N SER A 168 13.28 -30.63 -13.02
CA SER A 168 14.25 -31.65 -13.44
C SER A 168 15.42 -31.06 -14.23
N PHE A 169 15.37 -29.77 -14.58
CA PHE A 169 16.43 -29.09 -15.31
C PHE A 169 17.57 -28.69 -14.37
N SER A 170 18.80 -29.04 -14.73
CA SER A 170 20.00 -28.56 -14.04
C SER A 170 20.50 -27.30 -14.75
N VAL A 171 20.55 -26.19 -14.01
CA VAL A 171 21.05 -24.91 -14.53
C VAL A 171 22.04 -24.28 -13.55
N SER A 172 23.03 -23.60 -14.12
CA SER A 172 24.01 -22.81 -13.38
C SER A 172 23.49 -21.39 -13.17
N ALA A 173 23.79 -20.79 -12.02
CA ALA A 173 23.53 -19.37 -11.76
C ALA A 173 24.34 -18.44 -12.66
N GLU A 174 25.39 -18.92 -13.33
CA GLU A 174 26.28 -18.11 -14.16
C GLU A 174 25.53 -17.33 -15.26
N GLY A 175 24.55 -17.94 -15.93
CA GLY A 175 23.75 -17.26 -16.96
C GLY A 175 22.91 -16.10 -16.42
N PHE A 176 22.54 -16.13 -15.14
CA PHE A 176 21.90 -15.03 -14.44
C PHE A 176 22.93 -13.99 -13.98
N GLN A 177 24.01 -14.43 -13.34
CA GLN A 177 25.01 -13.56 -12.71
C GLN A 177 25.84 -12.77 -13.74
N ARG A 178 26.03 -13.30 -14.95
CA ARG A 178 26.83 -12.64 -16.00
C ARG A 178 26.00 -11.77 -16.95
N ASP A 179 24.74 -11.48 -16.62
CA ASP A 179 23.85 -10.71 -17.49
C ASP A 179 23.64 -9.27 -17.01
N MET A 180 24.10 -8.32 -17.82
CA MET A 180 23.87 -6.89 -17.63
C MET A 180 22.37 -6.53 -17.62
N ARG A 181 21.53 -7.27 -18.34
CA ARG A 181 20.08 -7.04 -18.31
C ARG A 181 19.48 -7.41 -16.95
N MET A 182 19.96 -8.48 -16.31
CA MET A 182 19.56 -8.86 -14.95
C MET A 182 19.98 -7.79 -13.94
N GLU A 183 21.22 -7.29 -14.03
CA GLU A 183 21.68 -6.17 -13.20
C GLU A 183 20.75 -4.97 -13.33
N GLY A 184 20.45 -4.54 -14.57
CA GLY A 184 19.58 -3.40 -14.82
C GLY A 184 18.14 -3.59 -14.31
N LEU A 185 17.58 -4.79 -14.47
CA LEU A 185 16.23 -5.10 -13.99
C LEU A 185 16.14 -5.06 -12.46
N PHE A 186 17.13 -5.60 -11.75
CA PHE A 186 17.19 -5.55 -10.28
C PHE A 186 17.59 -4.18 -9.73
N ALA A 187 18.41 -3.41 -10.45
CA ALA A 187 18.71 -2.03 -10.09
C ALA A 187 17.45 -1.16 -10.18
N ASN A 188 16.66 -1.33 -11.26
CA ASN A 188 15.37 -0.67 -11.41
C ASN A 188 14.39 -1.11 -10.32
N ARG A 189 14.35 -2.41 -10.00
CA ARG A 189 13.57 -2.93 -8.85
C ARG A 189 13.94 -2.22 -7.55
N GLY A 190 15.23 -2.06 -7.27
CA GLY A 190 15.74 -1.38 -6.08
C GLY A 190 15.28 0.07 -6.01
N MET A 191 15.43 0.83 -7.10
CA MET A 191 14.94 2.21 -7.19
C MET A 191 13.42 2.29 -6.92
N MET A 192 12.63 1.41 -7.54
CA MET A 192 11.19 1.37 -7.31
C MET A 192 10.82 1.02 -5.86
N VAL A 193 11.60 0.17 -5.19
CA VAL A 193 11.40 -0.14 -3.76
C VAL A 193 11.60 1.12 -2.91
N GLU A 194 12.66 1.90 -3.16
CA GLU A 194 12.91 3.14 -2.41
C GLU A 194 11.80 4.18 -2.65
N ASP A 195 11.39 4.39 -3.89
CA ASP A 195 10.30 5.32 -4.22
C ASP A 195 8.98 4.90 -3.54
N THR A 196 8.68 3.61 -3.55
CA THR A 196 7.46 3.07 -2.93
C THR A 196 7.51 3.21 -1.41
N ASP A 197 8.65 2.96 -0.80
CA ASP A 197 8.85 3.09 0.65
C ASP A 197 8.61 4.54 1.11
N GLN A 198 9.09 5.53 0.36
CA GLN A 198 8.84 6.95 0.63
C GLN A 198 7.34 7.28 0.55
N ILE A 199 6.64 6.82 -0.48
CA ILE A 199 5.19 7.03 -0.64
C ILE A 199 4.42 6.38 0.51
N VAL A 200 4.72 5.12 0.84
CA VAL A 200 4.05 4.38 1.92
C VAL A 200 4.32 5.05 3.27
N ALA A 201 5.55 5.51 3.53
CA ALA A 201 5.89 6.21 4.75
C ALA A 201 5.13 7.54 4.88
N ALA A 202 5.05 8.32 3.79
CA ALA A 202 4.29 9.57 3.76
C ALA A 202 2.79 9.32 4.02
N LEU A 203 2.18 8.36 3.31
CA LEU A 203 0.79 7.94 3.52
C LEU A 203 0.54 7.45 4.95
N HIS A 204 1.48 6.73 5.54
CA HIS A 204 1.38 6.26 6.93
C HIS A 204 1.34 7.43 7.93
N GLN A 205 2.18 8.44 7.72
CA GLN A 205 2.17 9.66 8.53
C GLN A 205 0.87 10.44 8.32
N LEU A 206 0.39 10.57 7.08
CA LEU A 206 -0.89 11.22 6.77
C LEU A 206 -2.06 10.51 7.45
N ALA A 207 -2.13 9.18 7.39
CA ALA A 207 -3.16 8.40 8.09
C ALA A 207 -3.08 8.58 9.61
N SER A 208 -1.87 8.61 10.17
CA SER A 208 -1.65 8.85 11.60
C SER A 208 -2.11 10.24 12.04
N HIS A 209 -1.85 11.26 11.22
CA HIS A 209 -2.30 12.62 11.46
C HIS A 209 -3.82 12.73 11.33
N ALA A 210 -4.42 12.12 10.31
CA ALA A 210 -5.87 12.06 10.14
C ALA A 210 -6.57 11.45 11.36
N LEU A 211 -6.03 10.37 11.93
CA LEU A 211 -6.55 9.75 13.15
C LEU A 211 -6.52 10.70 14.36
N GLN A 212 -5.45 11.47 14.53
CA GLN A 212 -5.35 12.45 15.62
C GLN A 212 -6.40 13.55 15.47
N LEU A 213 -6.59 14.06 14.25
CA LEU A 213 -7.58 15.10 13.97
C LEU A 213 -9.02 14.57 14.12
N LEU A 214 -9.28 13.35 13.66
CA LEU A 214 -10.59 12.68 13.82
C LEU A 214 -10.91 12.44 15.29
N GLN A 215 -9.93 12.02 16.09
CA GLN A 215 -10.14 11.84 17.53
C GLN A 215 -10.49 13.17 18.22
N ALA A 216 -9.80 14.25 17.88
CA ALA A 216 -10.11 15.58 18.42
C ALA A 216 -11.54 16.02 18.09
N GLU A 217 -11.99 15.82 16.84
CA GLU A 217 -13.38 16.13 16.41
C GLU A 217 -14.44 15.25 17.07
N LEU A 218 -14.10 14.01 17.45
CA LEU A 218 -15.03 13.10 18.13
C LEU A 218 -15.18 13.37 19.63
N ASP A 219 -14.18 14.04 20.22
CA ASP A 219 -14.11 14.39 21.64
C ASP A 219 -14.78 15.75 21.95
N GLU A 220 -15.02 16.57 20.93
CA GLU A 220 -15.83 17.81 20.99
C GLU A 220 -17.35 17.51 21.06
#